data_AF-A0A537IPD2-F1
#
_entry.id   AF-A0A537IPD2-F1
#
_cell.length_a   1.000
_cell.length_b   1.000
_cell.length_c   1.000
_cell.angle_alpha   90.00
_cell.angle_beta   90.00
_cell.angle_gamma   90.00
#
_symmetry.space_group_name_H-M   'P 1'
#
loop_
_entity.id
_entity.type
_entity.pdbx_description
1 polymer ?
#
loop_
_entity_poly.entity_id
_entity_poly.type
_entity_poly.pdbx_seq_one_letter_code
_entity_poly.pdbx_strand_id
1 'polypeptide(L)' 'MGRRKARGFEFRWYVSDHPPPHVHIFDEKGREIGRFDLIRRSPMDDFELTNKLRRALEEAGFLKPDEE' A
#
# COMPACT_ATOMS: atom_id res chain seq x y z
N MET A 1 -1.74 -7.13 -13.41
CA MET A 1 -2.35 -6.60 -12.18
C MET A 1 -2.17 -7.64 -11.09
N GLY A 2 -1.63 -7.27 -9.94
CA GLY A 2 -1.56 -8.12 -8.78
C GLY A 2 -2.46 -7.62 -7.65
N ARG A 3 -2.82 -8.51 -6.73
CA ARG A 3 -3.55 -8.18 -5.51
C ARG A 3 -3.01 -8.95 -4.31
N ARG A 4 -2.99 -8.31 -3.14
CA ARG A 4 -2.69 -8.94 -1.85
C ARG A 4 -3.62 -8.39 -0.78
N LYS A 5 -3.93 -9.22 0.23
CA LYS A 5 -4.72 -8.80 1.40
C LYS A 5 -3.90 -9.00 2.65
N ALA A 6 -3.91 -8.01 3.54
CA ALA A 6 -3.30 -8.12 4.86
C ALA A 6 -4.04 -7.22 5.85
N ARG A 7 -4.27 -7.73 7.07
CA ARG A 7 -4.85 -6.98 8.21
C ARG A 7 -6.13 -6.19 7.90
N GLY A 8 -6.97 -6.68 6.99
CA GLY A 8 -8.23 -6.03 6.59
C GLY A 8 -8.08 -4.97 5.50
N PHE A 9 -6.91 -4.85 4.88
CA PHE A 9 -6.68 -4.03 3.69
C PHE A 9 -6.49 -4.92 2.47
N GLU A 10 -6.88 -4.41 1.31
CA GLU A 10 -6.54 -4.98 0.01
C GLU A 10 -5.63 -4.02 -0.75
N PHE A 11 -4.55 -4.57 -1.28
CA PHE A 11 -3.52 -3.87 -2.02
C PHE A 11 -3.58 -4.30 -3.47
N ARG A 12 -3.70 -3.37 -4.40
CA ARG A 12 -3.73 -3.64 -5.85
C ARG A 12 -2.62 -2.86 -6.55
N TRP A 13 -1.91 -3.50 -7.46
CA TRP A 13 -0.88 -2.84 -8.29
C TRP A 13 -1.03 -3.26 -9.75
N TYR A 14 -0.82 -2.33 -10.66
CA TYR A 14 -0.97 -2.56 -12.08
C TYR A 14 0.40 -2.56 -12.75
N VAL A 15 0.60 -3.49 -13.70
CA VAL A 15 1.88 -3.62 -14.41
C VAL A 15 2.13 -2.43 -15.35
N SER A 16 1.07 -1.70 -15.70
CA SER A 16 1.12 -0.48 -16.51
C SER A 16 1.02 0.81 -15.68
N ASP A 17 1.18 0.74 -14.35
CA ASP A 17 1.23 1.97 -13.56
C ASP A 17 2.42 2.82 -14.00
N HIS A 18 2.12 4.06 -14.40
CA HIS A 18 3.16 5.03 -14.74
C HIS A 18 4.00 5.33 -13.49
N PRO A 19 5.32 5.54 -13.65
CA PRO A 19 6.18 5.86 -12.52
C PRO A 19 5.68 7.11 -11.77
N PRO A 20 5.79 7.15 -10.42
CA PRO A 20 6.45 6.16 -9.57
C PRO A 20 5.61 4.87 -9.36
N PRO A 21 6.26 3.70 -9.19
CA PRO A 21 5.59 2.47 -8.77
C PRO A 21 4.84 2.69 -7.45
N HIS A 22 3.54 2.42 -7.47
CA HIS A 22 2.68 2.60 -6.30
C HIS A 22 1.71 1.44 -6.16
N VAL A 23 1.09 1.36 -4.98
CA VAL A 23 0.04 0.39 -4.69
C VAL A 23 -1.22 1.11 -4.24
N HIS A 24 -2.34 0.71 -4.79
CA HIS A 24 -3.67 1.18 -4.39
C HIS A 24 -4.12 0.42 -3.16
N ILE A 25 -4.57 1.15 -2.15
CA ILE A 25 -4.97 0.62 -0.85
C ILE A 25 -6.49 0.72 -0.74
N PHE A 26 -7.14 -0.39 -0.46
CA PHE A 26 -8.57 -0.50 -0.26
C PHE A 26 -8.87 -0.97 1.17
N ASP A 27 -9.93 -0.44 1.76
CA ASP A 27 -10.46 -0.91 3.04
C ASP A 27 -11.16 -2.27 2.90
N GLU A 28 -11.56 -2.85 4.03
CA GLU A 28 -12.31 -4.12 4.08
C GLU A 28 -13.66 -4.08 3.34
N LYS A 29 -14.21 -2.88 3.12
CA LYS A 29 -15.45 -2.64 2.37
C LYS A 29 -15.19 -2.43 0.87
N GLY A 30 -13.93 -2.50 0.43
CA GLY A 30 -13.53 -2.31 -0.96
C GLY A 30 -13.47 -0.84 -1.39
N ARG A 31 -13.45 0.11 -0.45
CA ARG A 31 -13.29 1.54 -0.76
C ARG A 31 -11.81 1.88 -0.85
N GLU A 32 -11.40 2.57 -1.90
CA GLU A 32 -10.02 3.05 -2.03
C GLU A 32 -9.76 4.13 -0.97
N ILE A 33 -8.74 3.91 -0.14
CA ILE A 33 -8.29 4.84 0.90
C ILE A 33 -7.22 5.78 0.34
N GLY A 34 -6.40 5.28 -0.59
CA GLY A 34 -5.35 6.06 -1.24
C GLY A 34 -4.27 5.18 -1.86
N ARG A 35 -3.22 5.83 -2.36
CA ARG A 35 -2.08 5.18 -3.03
C ARG A 35 -0.81 5.40 -2.24
N PHE A 36 0.04 4.38 -2.18
CA PHE A 36 1.32 4.44 -1.49
C PHE A 36 2.47 4.29 -2.48
N ASP A 37 3.40 5.25 -2.44
CA ASP A 37 4.61 5.27 -3.28
C ASP A 37 5.63 4.28 -2.73
N LEU A 38 5.99 3.26 -3.52
CA LEU A 38 6.91 2.21 -3.10
C LEU A 38 8.37 2.67 -3.10
N ILE A 39 8.70 3.73 -3.84
CA ILE A 39 10.06 4.31 -3.90
C ILE A 39 10.26 5.27 -2.73
N ARG A 40 9.37 6.25 -2.59
CA ARG A 40 9.46 7.27 -1.54
C ARG A 40 9.00 6.75 -0.17
N ARG A 41 8.33 5.59 -0.15
CA ARG A 41 7.74 4.98 1.05
C ARG A 41 6.80 5.94 1.78
N SER A 42 5.99 6.66 1.01
CA SER A 42 5.11 7.70 1.51
C SER A 42 3.69 7.60 0.91
N PRO A 43 2.66 8.07 1.63
CA PRO A 43 1.35 8.35 1.04
C PRO A 43 1.49 9.26 -0.18
N MET A 44 0.77 8.96 -1.25
CA MET A 44 0.60 9.86 -2.41
C MET A 44 -0.65 10.71 -2.30
N ASP A 45 -1.65 10.19 -1.58
CA ASP A 45 -2.92 10.87 -1.32
C ASP A 45 -2.99 11.28 0.15
N ASP A 46 -4.01 12.07 0.49
CA ASP A 46 -4.24 12.60 1.82
C ASP A 46 -4.85 11.53 2.75
N PHE A 47 -4.01 10.58 3.17
CA PHE A 47 -4.38 9.58 4.18
C PHE A 47 -3.28 9.39 5.23
N GLU A 48 -3.71 9.03 6.44
CA GLU A 48 -2.79 8.73 7.52
C GLU A 48 -2.23 7.31 7.40
N LEU A 49 -0.89 7.21 7.34
CA LEU A 49 -0.19 5.92 7.39
C LEU A 49 -0.18 5.39 8.83
N THR A 50 -1.32 4.84 9.26
CA THR A 50 -1.45 4.24 10.60
C THR A 50 -0.47 3.08 10.80
N ASN A 51 -0.11 2.79 12.05
CA ASN A 51 0.72 1.62 12.40
C ASN A 51 0.13 0.30 11.88
N LYS A 52 -1.20 0.17 11.84
CA LYS A 52 -1.89 -1.01 11.30
C LYS A 52 -1.64 -1.14 9.79
N LEU A 53 -1.73 -0.03 9.05
CA LEU A 53 -1.52 0.00 7.62
C LEU A 53 -0.05 -0.21 7.25
N ARG A 54 0.89 0.38 8.02
CA ARG A 54 2.33 0.12 7.87
C ARG A 54 2.64 -1.36 7.96
N ARG A 55 2.16 -2.03 9.02
CA ARG A 55 2.34 -3.49 9.19
C ARG A 55 1.68 -4.31 8.08
N ALA A 56 0.52 -3.85 7.58
CA ALA A 56 -0.16 -4.50 6.47
C ALA A 56 0.66 -4.40 5.17
N LEU A 57 1.30 -3.26 4.90
CA LEU A 57 2.21 -3.08 3.77
C LEU A 57 3.46 -3.96 3.91
N GLU A 58 4.01 -4.10 5.11
CA GLU A 58 5.15 -5.00 5.40
C GLU A 58 4.81 -6.46 5.15
N GLU A 59 3.70 -6.95 5.70
CA GLU A 59 3.23 -8.33 5.49
C GLU A 59 2.88 -8.60 4.02
N ALA A 60 2.35 -7.60 3.33
CA ALA A 60 2.07 -7.68 1.91
C ALA A 60 3.34 -7.57 1.05
N GLY A 61 4.51 -7.26 1.64
CA GLY A 61 5.80 -7.17 0.95
C GLY A 61 6.02 -5.89 0.17
N PHE A 62 5.22 -4.85 0.41
CA PHE A 62 5.34 -3.52 -0.21
C PHE A 62 6.23 -2.57 0.59
N LEU A 63 6.45 -2.88 1.86
CA LEU A 63 7.39 -2.17 2.71
C LEU A 63 8.35 -3.21 3.29
N LYS A 64 9.65 -2.89 3.34
CA LYS A 64 10.57 -3.66 4.17
C LYS A 64 10.53 -3.08 5.59
N PRO A 65 10.64 -3.91 6.64
CA PRO A 65 10.90 -3.37 7.96
C PRO A 65 12.15 -2.47 7.90
N ASP A 66 12.13 -1.36 8.62
CA ASP A 66 13.35 -0.60 8.85
C ASP A 66 14.35 -1.57 9.49
N GLU A 67 15.44 -1.86 8.78
CA GLU A 67 16.60 -2.50 9.40
C GLU A 67 17.25 -1.43 10.28
N GLU A 68 16.89 -1.43 11.57
CA GLU A 68 17.59 -0.67 12.63
C GLU A 68 19.04 -1.15 12.81
#